data_AF-A0A959DWA9-F1
#
_entry.id   AF-A0A959DWA9-F1
#
_cell.length_a   1.000
_cell.length_b   1.000
_cell.length_c   1.000
_cell.angle_alpha   90.00
_cell.angle_beta   90.00
_cell.angle_gamma   90.00
#
_symmetry.space_group_name_H-M   'P 1'
#
loop_
_entity.id
_entity.type
_entity.pdbx_description
1 polymer ?
#
loop_
_entity_poly.entity_id
_entity_poly.type
_entity_poly.pdbx_seq_one_letter_code
_entity_poly.pdbx_strand_id
1 'polypeptide(L)'
;MKLTDEQTRELYEFTLRKRVRYYDVQIEIVDHLASAIEDRLDREPTLPFHEALRLEYKKYGILGFSKIVTEKMKAQEKKNRHLIISEVKSLFQGIKVLRPILIFLTLYISFQLLERNEIIISFWSIVGLIYIIDGIKSLKIRSSKTRLITLEKFSPYSYDFLFIITLIFVNSYLYKIHWIILFSIIFAFFIYFIAKHTSYQKKIKQAREHFPEIFTQ
;
A
#
# COMPACT_ATOMS: atom_id res chain seq x y z
N MET A 1 -24.25 -18.05 -21.97
CA MET A 1 -23.43 -17.66 -23.14
C MET A 1 -22.15 -17.09 -22.59
N LYS A 2 -20.98 -17.44 -23.12
CA LYS A 2 -19.72 -16.82 -22.68
C LYS A 2 -19.36 -15.62 -23.54
N LEU A 3 -18.80 -14.57 -22.93
CA LEU A 3 -18.29 -13.41 -23.65
C LEU A 3 -17.04 -13.77 -24.47
N THR A 4 -16.86 -13.09 -25.60
CA THR A 4 -15.62 -13.22 -26.40
C THR A 4 -14.47 -12.44 -25.77
N ASP A 5 -13.24 -12.71 -26.22
CA ASP A 5 -12.06 -11.97 -25.77
C ASP A 5 -12.15 -10.48 -26.13
N GLU A 6 -12.76 -10.14 -27.26
CA GLU A 6 -13.01 -8.74 -27.67
C GLU A 6 -13.97 -8.04 -26.72
N GLN A 7 -15.07 -8.71 -26.36
CA GLN A 7 -16.05 -8.17 -25.40
C GLN A 7 -15.44 -8.00 -24.02
N THR A 8 -14.62 -8.97 -23.58
CA THR A 8 -13.88 -8.89 -22.32
C THR A 8 -12.90 -7.71 -22.33
N ARG A 9 -12.15 -7.52 -23.43
CA ARG A 9 -11.28 -6.35 -23.61
C ARG A 9 -12.05 -5.04 -23.57
N GLU A 10 -13.25 -5.00 -24.17
CA GLU A 10 -14.12 -3.83 -24.10
C GLU A 10 -14.58 -3.52 -22.67
N LEU A 11 -14.82 -4.55 -21.83
CA LEU A 11 -15.11 -4.35 -20.41
C LEU A 11 -13.93 -3.70 -19.66
N TYR A 12 -12.69 -4.13 -19.92
CA TYR A 12 -11.51 -3.47 -19.35
C TYR A 12 -11.43 -1.99 -19.76
N GLU A 13 -11.58 -1.70 -21.05
CA GLU A 13 -11.61 -0.32 -21.56
C GLU A 13 -12.77 0.50 -20.97
N PHE A 14 -13.93 -0.13 -20.76
CA PHE A 14 -15.07 0.50 -20.11
C PHE A 14 -14.76 0.87 -18.65
N THR A 15 -14.17 -0.03 -17.87
CA THR A 15 -13.77 0.28 -16.48
C THR A 15 -12.75 1.42 -16.39
N LEU A 16 -11.79 1.46 -17.33
CA LEU A 16 -10.84 2.57 -17.48
C LEU A 16 -11.54 3.91 -17.76
N ARG A 17 -12.47 3.95 -18.73
CA ARG A 17 -13.30 5.14 -19.02
C ARG A 17 -14.11 5.59 -17.80
N LYS A 18 -14.52 4.65 -16.95
CA LYS A 18 -15.21 4.91 -15.67
C LYS A 18 -14.27 5.20 -14.50
N ARG A 19 -13.00 5.54 -14.77
CA ARG A 19 -11.98 5.97 -13.80
C ARG A 19 -11.55 4.88 -12.82
N VAL A 20 -11.75 3.60 -13.13
CA VAL A 20 -11.13 2.49 -12.40
C VAL A 20 -9.71 2.33 -12.95
N ARG A 21 -8.73 2.90 -12.26
CA ARG A 21 -7.33 2.95 -12.74
C ARG A 21 -6.45 1.80 -12.26
N TYR A 22 -6.99 0.96 -11.38
CA TYR A 22 -6.23 -0.07 -10.70
C TYR A 22 -6.56 -1.44 -11.26
N TYR A 23 -5.56 -2.14 -11.78
CA TYR A 23 -5.74 -3.38 -12.50
C TYR A 23 -6.31 -4.51 -11.62
N ASP A 24 -5.87 -4.63 -10.36
CA ASP A 24 -6.44 -5.58 -9.39
C ASP A 24 -7.94 -5.36 -9.17
N VAL A 25 -8.42 -4.12 -9.23
CA VAL A 25 -9.85 -3.82 -9.15
C VAL A 25 -10.57 -3.96 -10.48
N GLN A 26 -9.89 -3.68 -11.60
CA GLN A 26 -10.46 -3.91 -12.92
C GLN A 26 -10.78 -5.38 -13.13
N ILE A 27 -9.87 -6.29 -12.78
CA ILE A 27 -10.11 -7.74 -12.88
C ILE A 27 -11.40 -8.11 -12.15
N GLU A 28 -11.57 -7.68 -10.89
CA GLU A 28 -12.75 -8.00 -10.09
C GLU A 28 -14.03 -7.39 -10.66
N ILE A 29 -13.98 -6.14 -11.14
CA ILE A 29 -15.15 -5.49 -11.75
C ILE A 29 -15.50 -6.14 -13.09
N VAL A 30 -14.52 -6.46 -13.92
CA VAL A 30 -14.72 -7.10 -15.22
C VAL A 30 -15.28 -8.50 -15.03
N ASP A 31 -14.78 -9.28 -14.08
CA ASP A 31 -15.30 -10.61 -13.72
C ASP A 31 -16.80 -10.52 -13.35
N HIS A 32 -17.13 -9.62 -12.42
CA HIS A 32 -18.53 -9.41 -12.02
C HIS A 32 -19.43 -8.89 -13.15
N LEU A 33 -18.93 -7.97 -13.98
CA LEU A 33 -19.69 -7.45 -15.13
C LEU A 33 -19.89 -8.54 -16.18
N ALA A 34 -18.86 -9.33 -16.47
CA ALA A 34 -18.92 -10.41 -17.44
C ALA A 34 -19.99 -11.42 -17.04
N SER A 35 -19.91 -11.97 -15.82
CA SER A 35 -20.92 -12.92 -15.33
C SER A 35 -22.34 -12.33 -15.35
N ALA A 36 -22.52 -11.07 -14.95
CA ALA A 36 -23.83 -10.44 -14.94
C ALA A 36 -24.41 -10.19 -16.35
N ILE A 37 -23.54 -9.89 -17.33
CA ILE A 37 -23.94 -9.73 -18.74
C ILE A 37 -24.27 -11.10 -19.33
N GLU A 38 -23.44 -12.12 -19.09
CA GLU A 38 -23.68 -13.49 -19.55
C GLU A 38 -25.03 -14.01 -19.05
N ASP A 39 -25.30 -13.87 -17.75
CA ASP A 39 -26.57 -14.22 -17.12
C ASP A 39 -27.79 -13.48 -17.72
N ARG A 40 -27.58 -12.24 -18.19
CA ARG A 40 -28.63 -11.46 -18.84
C ARG A 40 -28.84 -11.91 -20.27
N LEU A 41 -27.77 -12.12 -21.03
CA LEU A 41 -27.85 -12.60 -22.41
C LEU A 41 -28.45 -14.02 -22.48
N ASP A 42 -28.25 -14.84 -21.46
CA ASP A 42 -28.93 -16.14 -21.36
C ASP A 42 -30.44 -16.02 -21.14
N ARG A 43 -30.88 -14.97 -20.45
CA ARG A 43 -32.30 -14.67 -20.24
C ARG A 43 -32.93 -13.93 -21.42
N GLU A 44 -32.16 -13.09 -22.11
CA GLU A 44 -32.59 -12.26 -23.22
C GLU A 44 -31.58 -12.36 -24.39
N PRO A 45 -31.57 -13.46 -25.17
CA PRO A 45 -30.53 -13.72 -26.17
C PRO A 45 -30.49 -12.72 -27.34
N THR A 46 -31.59 -11.99 -27.57
CA THR A 46 -31.69 -10.97 -28.63
C THR A 46 -31.14 -9.61 -28.19
N LEU A 47 -30.77 -9.46 -26.92
CA LEU A 47 -30.28 -8.19 -26.38
C LEU A 47 -28.83 -7.93 -26.86
N PRO A 48 -28.54 -6.76 -27.45
CA PRO A 48 -27.17 -6.42 -27.83
C PRO A 48 -26.24 -6.30 -26.61
N PHE A 49 -24.99 -6.75 -26.75
CA PHE A 49 -23.98 -6.68 -25.68
C PHE A 49 -23.84 -5.28 -25.04
N HIS A 50 -23.75 -4.21 -25.85
CA HIS A 50 -23.62 -2.85 -25.31
C HIS A 50 -24.85 -2.41 -24.50
N GLU A 51 -26.04 -2.91 -24.86
CA GLU A 51 -27.28 -2.62 -24.13
C GLU A 51 -27.30 -3.41 -22.81
N ALA A 52 -26.88 -4.67 -22.82
CA ALA A 52 -26.69 -5.48 -21.61
C ALA A 52 -25.69 -4.82 -20.64
N LEU A 53 -24.53 -4.38 -21.16
CA LEU A 53 -23.51 -3.64 -20.39
C LEU A 53 -24.08 -2.34 -19.81
N ARG A 54 -24.83 -1.55 -20.60
CA ARG A 54 -25.45 -0.30 -20.14
C ARG A 54 -26.43 -0.55 -19.00
N LEU A 55 -27.26 -1.58 -19.11
CA LEU A 55 -28.24 -1.95 -18.10
C LEU A 55 -27.58 -2.49 -16.82
N GLU A 56 -26.55 -3.33 -16.95
CA GLU A 56 -25.78 -3.82 -15.80
C GLU A 56 -25.03 -2.67 -15.10
N TYR A 57 -24.39 -1.79 -15.86
CA TYR A 57 -23.71 -0.62 -15.30
C TYR A 57 -24.68 0.32 -14.56
N LYS A 58 -25.93 0.46 -15.02
CA LYS A 58 -26.94 1.30 -14.37
C LYS A 58 -27.24 0.86 -12.93
N LYS A 59 -27.06 -0.42 -12.60
CA LYS A 59 -27.26 -0.95 -11.23
C LYS A 59 -26.29 -0.35 -10.20
N TYR A 60 -25.14 0.16 -10.64
CA TYR A 60 -24.15 0.81 -9.76
C TYR A 60 -24.52 2.26 -9.39
N GLY A 61 -25.59 2.82 -9.97
CA GLY A 61 -26.11 4.14 -9.63
C GLY A 61 -25.19 5.30 -10.02
N ILE A 62 -25.48 6.49 -9.48
CA ILE A 62 -24.82 7.76 -9.85
C ILE A 62 -23.31 7.73 -9.57
N LEU A 63 -22.89 7.06 -8.50
CA LEU A 63 -21.48 6.96 -8.11
C LEU A 63 -20.70 5.92 -8.94
N GLY A 64 -21.39 5.08 -9.72
CA GLY A 64 -20.80 4.02 -10.52
C GLY A 64 -19.83 3.14 -9.71
N PHE A 65 -18.64 2.89 -10.26
CA PHE A 65 -17.62 2.06 -9.61
C PHE A 65 -16.87 2.75 -8.47
N SER A 66 -17.06 4.05 -8.25
CA SER A 66 -16.30 4.77 -7.23
C SER A 66 -16.49 4.17 -5.85
N LYS A 67 -17.71 3.73 -5.51
CA LYS A 67 -17.99 3.11 -4.21
C LYS A 67 -17.17 1.82 -4.02
N ILE A 68 -17.09 0.98 -5.05
CA ILE A 68 -16.34 -0.28 -5.02
C ILE A 68 -14.85 0.00 -4.84
N VAL A 69 -14.31 0.92 -5.63
CA VAL A 69 -12.90 1.34 -5.55
C VAL A 69 -12.57 1.86 -4.15
N THR A 70 -13.40 2.74 -3.59
CA THR A 70 -13.20 3.29 -2.24
C THR A 70 -13.28 2.21 -1.15
N GLU A 71 -14.24 1.29 -1.22
CA GLU A 71 -14.34 0.21 -0.25
C GLU A 71 -13.15 -0.76 -0.35
N LYS A 72 -12.67 -1.07 -1.55
CA LYS A 72 -11.41 -1.83 -1.70
C LYS A 72 -10.20 -1.10 -1.16
N MET A 73 -10.09 0.21 -1.37
CA MET A 73 -9.04 1.04 -0.78
C MET A 73 -9.04 0.93 0.76
N LYS A 74 -10.19 1.11 1.40
CA LYS A 74 -10.33 0.99 2.86
C LYS A 74 -10.03 -0.42 3.36
N ALA A 75 -10.54 -1.44 2.66
CA ALA A 75 -10.27 -2.83 3.00
C ALA A 75 -8.78 -3.15 2.92
N GLN A 76 -8.09 -2.62 1.90
CA GLN A 76 -6.66 -2.79 1.74
C GLN A 76 -5.87 -2.06 2.83
N GLU A 77 -6.23 -0.82 3.16
CA GLU A 77 -5.62 -0.09 4.29
C GLU A 77 -5.78 -0.84 5.62
N LYS A 78 -6.97 -1.41 5.86
CA LYS A 78 -7.22 -2.26 7.03
C LYS A 78 -6.31 -3.49 7.02
N LYS A 79 -6.21 -4.22 5.91
CA LYS A 79 -5.30 -5.38 5.77
C LYS A 79 -3.85 -4.97 6.03
N ASN A 80 -3.42 -3.83 5.48
CA ASN A 80 -2.07 -3.30 5.64
C ASN A 80 -1.74 -3.02 7.10
N ARG A 81 -2.65 -2.36 7.83
CA ARG A 81 -2.48 -2.10 9.28
C ARG A 81 -2.34 -3.39 10.08
N HIS A 82 -3.17 -4.40 9.80
CA HIS A 82 -3.08 -5.69 10.49
C HIS A 82 -1.75 -6.39 10.22
N LEU A 83 -1.27 -6.34 8.97
CA LEU A 83 0.04 -6.88 8.61
C LEU A 83 1.16 -6.17 9.39
N ILE A 84 1.18 -4.84 9.42
CA ILE A 84 2.20 -4.09 10.16
C ILE A 84 2.18 -4.45 11.65
N ILE A 85 0.99 -4.50 12.27
CA ILE A 85 0.86 -4.89 13.68
C ILE A 85 1.36 -6.32 13.91
N SER A 86 1.07 -7.25 12.99
CA SER A 86 1.58 -8.62 13.10
C SER A 86 3.11 -8.69 12.97
N GLU A 87 3.71 -7.88 12.09
CA GLU A 87 5.16 -7.80 11.98
C GLU A 87 5.79 -7.22 13.24
N VAL A 88 5.22 -6.14 13.81
CA VAL A 88 5.67 -5.58 15.10
C VAL A 88 5.65 -6.66 16.18
N LYS A 89 4.54 -7.39 16.34
CA LYS A 89 4.44 -8.47 17.31
C LYS A 89 5.48 -9.56 17.06
N SER A 90 5.74 -9.90 15.79
CA SER A 90 6.70 -10.94 15.43
C SER A 90 8.15 -10.59 15.75
N LEU A 91 8.49 -9.30 15.86
CA LEU A 91 9.84 -8.86 16.24
C LEU A 91 10.17 -9.25 17.69
N PHE A 92 9.17 -9.36 18.56
CA PHE A 92 9.34 -9.70 19.97
C PHE A 92 9.06 -11.18 20.28
N GLN A 93 9.06 -12.05 19.25
CA GLN A 93 8.75 -13.47 19.40
C GLN A 93 9.93 -14.36 19.00
N GLY A 94 10.23 -15.37 19.85
CA GLY A 94 11.27 -16.36 19.61
C GLY A 94 12.66 -15.74 19.40
N ILE A 95 13.48 -16.36 18.54
CA ILE A 95 14.85 -15.91 18.25
C ILE A 95 14.92 -14.51 17.59
N LYS A 96 13.81 -14.03 17.02
CA LYS A 96 13.76 -12.72 16.34
C LYS A 96 13.93 -11.55 17.30
N VAL A 97 13.70 -11.75 18.60
CA VAL A 97 13.88 -10.73 19.65
C VAL A 97 15.32 -10.24 19.78
N LEU A 98 16.30 -11.02 19.31
CA LEU A 98 17.70 -10.61 19.31
C LEU A 98 17.93 -9.34 18.49
N ARG A 99 17.20 -9.16 17.38
CA ARG A 99 17.33 -7.97 16.53
C ARG A 99 16.89 -6.68 17.24
N PRO A 100 15.66 -6.57 17.80
CA PRO A 100 15.28 -5.37 18.54
C PRO A 100 16.12 -5.14 19.79
N ILE A 101 16.62 -6.20 20.46
CA ILE A 101 17.57 -6.04 21.58
C ILE A 101 18.88 -5.41 21.10
N LEU A 102 19.47 -5.92 20.01
CA LEU A 102 20.70 -5.36 19.47
C LEU A 102 20.51 -3.90 19.05
N ILE A 103 19.40 -3.58 18.39
CA ILE A 103 19.03 -2.21 18.03
C ILE A 103 18.90 -1.34 19.27
N PHE A 104 18.21 -1.83 20.31
CA PHE A 104 18.02 -1.12 21.56
C PHE A 104 19.36 -0.79 22.20
N LEU A 105 20.27 -1.77 22.31
CA LEU A 105 21.59 -1.59 22.91
C LEU A 105 22.44 -0.61 22.10
N THR A 106 22.47 -0.74 20.76
CA THR A 106 23.19 0.18 19.89
C THR A 106 22.67 1.60 20.06
N LEU A 107 21.35 1.80 20.01
CA LEU A 107 20.75 3.13 20.22
C LEU A 107 21.05 3.64 21.63
N TYR A 108 20.95 2.81 22.66
CA TYR A 108 21.22 3.21 24.04
C TYR A 108 22.67 3.67 24.21
N ILE A 109 23.63 2.93 23.66
CA ILE A 109 25.05 3.29 23.69
C ILE A 109 25.30 4.58 22.91
N SER A 110 24.71 4.74 21.71
CA SER A 110 24.78 6.00 20.97
C SER A 110 24.24 7.18 21.77
N PHE A 111 23.19 6.96 22.56
CA PHE A 111 22.61 7.96 23.48
C PHE A 111 23.52 8.36 24.64
N GLN A 112 24.46 7.50 25.04
CA GLN A 112 25.45 7.82 26.08
C GLN A 112 26.69 8.51 25.51
N LEU A 113 27.03 8.23 24.25
CA LEU A 113 28.30 8.66 23.64
C LEU A 113 28.20 9.92 22.79
N LEU A 114 27.04 10.18 22.19
CA LEU A 114 26.85 11.26 21.23
C LEU A 114 26.05 12.41 21.84
N GLU A 115 26.27 13.61 21.31
CA GLU A 115 25.44 14.75 21.68
C GLU A 115 24.01 14.59 21.16
N ARG A 116 23.05 15.22 21.84
CA ARG A 116 21.63 15.15 21.48
C ARG A 116 21.37 15.52 20.01
N ASN A 117 22.03 16.58 19.53
CA ASN A 117 21.86 17.06 18.17
C ASN A 117 22.32 16.00 17.17
N GLU A 118 23.48 15.39 17.41
CA GLU A 118 24.07 14.38 16.54
C GLU A 118 23.18 13.15 16.42
N ILE A 119 22.57 12.71 17.53
CA ILE A 119 21.65 11.57 17.55
C ILE A 119 20.39 11.87 16.75
N ILE A 120 19.76 13.02 17.01
CA ILE A 120 18.53 13.41 16.32
C ILE A 120 18.80 13.52 14.82
N ILE A 121 19.89 14.19 14.43
CA ILE A 121 20.29 14.35 13.02
C ILE A 121 20.60 13.00 12.38
N SER A 122 21.38 12.14 13.05
CA SER A 122 21.76 10.82 12.52
C SER A 122 20.53 9.93 12.33
N PHE A 123 19.61 9.91 13.30
CA PHE A 123 18.36 9.17 13.19
C PHE A 123 17.54 9.63 11.99
N TRP A 124 17.32 10.94 11.84
CA TRP A 124 16.56 11.48 10.70
C TRP A 124 17.25 11.25 9.37
N SER A 125 18.57 11.26 9.33
CA SER A 125 19.35 11.00 8.12
C SER A 125 19.18 9.55 7.64
N ILE A 126 19.24 8.58 8.58
CA ILE A 126 19.02 7.16 8.28
C ILE A 126 17.58 6.93 7.80
N VAL A 127 16.60 7.45 8.54
CA VAL A 127 15.19 7.34 8.17
C VAL A 127 14.96 7.94 6.78
N GLY A 128 15.45 9.16 6.55
CA GLY A 128 15.36 9.86 5.26
C GLY A 128 15.98 9.07 4.10
N LEU A 129 17.18 8.50 4.30
CA LEU A 129 17.84 7.68 3.27
C LEU A 129 16.99 6.47 2.88
N ILE A 130 16.38 5.78 3.84
CA ILE A 130 15.54 4.61 3.54
C ILE A 130 14.28 5.04 2.78
N TYR A 131 13.66 6.18 3.13
CA TYR A 131 12.55 6.73 2.34
C TYR A 131 12.96 7.10 0.93
N ILE A 132 14.17 7.61 0.71
CA ILE A 132 14.66 7.89 -0.65
C ILE A 132 14.81 6.57 -1.44
N ILE A 133 15.43 5.55 -0.84
CA ILE A 133 15.64 4.24 -1.47
C ILE A 133 14.30 3.58 -1.83
N ASP A 134 13.37 3.52 -0.88
CA ASP A 134 12.04 2.97 -1.12
C ASP A 134 11.28 3.81 -2.16
N GLY A 135 11.65 5.09 -2.32
CA GLY A 135 10.99 6.05 -3.19
C GLY A 135 11.35 5.79 -4.62
N ILE A 136 12.64 5.68 -4.87
CA ILE A 136 13.22 5.26 -6.14
C ILE A 136 12.66 3.88 -6.53
N LYS A 137 12.62 2.91 -5.61
CA LYS A 137 12.01 1.58 -5.87
C LYS A 137 10.53 1.69 -6.23
N SER A 138 9.77 2.52 -5.50
CA SER A 138 8.34 2.72 -5.75
C SER A 138 8.08 3.39 -7.09
N LEU A 139 8.93 4.32 -7.53
CA LEU A 139 8.82 4.97 -8.84
C LEU A 139 9.04 3.96 -9.97
N LYS A 140 10.02 3.06 -9.83
CA LYS A 140 10.26 1.95 -10.77
C LYS A 140 9.10 0.96 -10.82
N ILE A 141 8.44 0.71 -9.69
CA ILE A 141 7.24 -0.12 -9.63
C ILE A 141 6.03 0.62 -10.22
N ARG A 142 5.94 1.95 -10.06
CA ARG A 142 4.81 2.75 -10.58
C ARG A 142 4.96 3.08 -12.07
N SER A 143 6.15 2.89 -12.65
CA SER A 143 6.37 2.97 -14.09
C SER A 143 5.94 1.71 -14.84
N SER A 144 5.61 0.60 -14.16
CA SER A 144 4.87 -0.48 -14.82
C SER A 144 3.52 0.08 -15.28
N LYS A 145 3.11 -0.23 -16.51
CA LYS A 145 1.96 0.41 -17.17
C LYS A 145 0.63 0.24 -16.41
N THR A 146 0.56 -0.69 -15.46
CA THR A 146 -0.61 -1.03 -14.64
C THR A 146 -0.39 -0.71 -13.16
N ARG A 147 -1.33 0.04 -12.57
CA ARG A 147 -1.33 0.37 -11.14
C ARG A 147 -2.09 -0.69 -10.34
N LEU A 148 -1.59 -1.06 -9.17
CA LEU A 148 -2.28 -1.95 -8.23
C LEU A 148 -2.67 -1.18 -6.96
N ILE A 149 -3.95 -1.26 -6.53
CA ILE A 149 -4.36 -0.68 -5.23
C ILE A 149 -3.51 -1.26 -4.11
N THR A 150 -3.24 -2.56 -4.20
CA THR A 150 -2.44 -3.31 -3.23
C THR A 150 -1.10 -2.65 -2.92
N LEU A 151 -0.44 -2.07 -3.92
CA LEU A 151 0.86 -1.42 -3.78
C LEU A 151 0.72 0.09 -3.54
N GLU A 152 -0.24 0.75 -4.18
CA GLU A 152 -0.44 2.20 -4.03
C GLU A 152 -0.86 2.59 -2.62
N LYS A 153 -1.70 1.76 -1.97
CA LYS A 153 -2.10 1.94 -0.56
C LYS A 153 -1.10 1.43 0.46
N PHE A 154 -0.07 0.70 0.03
CA PHE A 154 1.05 0.34 0.90
C PHE A 154 2.23 1.30 0.79
N SER A 155 2.21 2.20 -0.21
CA SER A 155 3.33 3.08 -0.50
C SER A 155 3.81 3.81 0.76
N PRO A 156 5.13 3.75 1.08
CA PRO A 156 5.70 4.37 2.27
C PRO A 156 5.39 5.87 2.38
N TYR A 157 5.05 6.53 1.26
CA TYR A 157 4.80 7.98 1.18
C TYR A 157 3.41 8.43 1.62
N SER A 158 2.44 7.54 1.82
CA SER A 158 1.04 7.97 1.97
C SER A 158 0.78 8.84 3.20
N TYR A 159 1.64 8.79 4.23
CA TYR A 159 1.54 9.66 5.42
C TYR A 159 2.87 10.07 6.05
N ASP A 160 4.00 9.47 5.63
CA ASP A 160 5.28 9.64 6.35
C ASP A 160 6.07 10.88 5.92
N PHE A 161 5.88 11.38 4.70
CA PHE A 161 6.60 12.58 4.23
C PHE A 161 6.20 13.84 5.02
N LEU A 162 4.90 14.02 5.26
CA LEU A 162 4.40 15.09 6.14
C LEU A 162 4.84 14.88 7.59
N PHE A 163 4.96 13.63 8.04
CA PHE A 163 5.47 13.30 9.37
C PHE A 163 6.94 13.71 9.53
N ILE A 164 7.81 13.39 8.56
CA ILE A 164 9.22 13.82 8.55
C ILE A 164 9.34 15.34 8.56
N ILE A 165 8.56 16.04 7.74
CA ILE A 165 8.53 17.52 7.74
C ILE A 165 8.11 18.03 9.12
N THR A 166 7.04 17.48 9.70
CA THR A 166 6.55 17.88 11.03
C THR A 166 7.62 17.66 12.10
N LEU A 167 8.42 16.60 12.01
CA LEU A 167 9.48 16.29 12.97
C LEU A 167 10.70 17.21 12.85
N ILE A 168 11.03 17.66 11.63
CA ILE A 168 12.04 18.72 11.43
C ILE A 168 11.59 20.01 12.12
N PHE A 169 10.32 20.39 12.02
CA PHE A 169 9.76 21.56 12.70
C PHE A 169 9.64 21.40 14.22
N VAL A 170 9.44 20.17 14.71
CA VAL A 170 9.33 19.85 16.14
C VAL A 170 10.69 19.67 16.82
N ASN A 171 11.80 19.68 16.06
CA ASN A 171 13.17 19.49 16.57
C ASN A 171 13.49 20.40 17.78
N SER A 172 13.05 21.67 17.73
CA SER A 172 13.18 22.63 18.84
C SER A 172 12.49 22.20 20.14
N TYR A 173 11.38 21.46 20.05
CA TYR A 173 10.66 20.90 21.20
C TYR A 173 11.23 19.57 21.67
N LEU A 174 11.81 18.76 20.77
CA LEU A 174 12.47 17.49 21.13
C LEU A 174 13.64 17.71 22.09
N TYR A 175 14.30 18.88 22.06
CA TYR A 175 15.34 19.25 23.03
C TYR A 175 14.85 19.37 24.46
N LYS A 176 13.59 19.76 24.67
CA LYS A 176 13.00 19.97 25.99
C LYS A 176 12.51 18.66 26.63
N ILE A 177 12.40 17.59 25.84
CA ILE A 177 11.93 16.28 26.30
C ILE A 177 13.04 15.57 27.08
N HIS A 178 12.68 14.94 28.19
CA HIS A 178 13.59 14.12 28.97
C HIS A 178 14.22 13.00 28.12
N TRP A 179 15.52 12.74 28.30
CA TRP A 179 16.29 11.82 27.43
C TRP A 179 15.69 10.43 27.31
N ILE A 180 15.18 9.87 28.41
CA ILE A 180 14.53 8.54 28.43
C ILE A 180 13.27 8.53 27.56
N ILE A 181 12.45 9.58 27.63
CA ILE A 181 11.22 9.68 26.84
C ILE A 181 11.56 9.81 25.36
N LEU A 182 12.53 10.66 25.03
CA LEU A 182 13.01 10.82 23.66
C LEU A 182 13.54 9.50 23.08
N PHE A 183 14.32 8.76 23.87
CA PHE A 183 14.82 7.44 23.51
C PHE A 183 13.69 6.45 23.25
N SER A 184 12.69 6.35 24.14
CA SER A 184 11.55 5.44 23.96
C SER A 184 10.74 5.77 22.70
N ILE A 185 10.54 7.06 22.40
CA ILE A 185 9.87 7.51 21.18
C ILE A 185 10.65 7.06 19.94
N ILE A 186 11.95 7.36 19.89
CA ILE A 186 12.83 7.00 18.77
C ILE A 186 12.88 5.49 18.56
N PHE A 187 13.00 4.72 19.64
CA PHE A 187 13.01 3.27 19.59
C PHE A 187 11.67 2.71 19.05
N ALA A 188 10.53 3.21 19.54
CA ALA A 188 9.21 2.80 19.06
C ALA A 188 9.02 3.11 17.56
N PHE A 189 9.49 4.27 17.10
CA PHE A 189 9.47 4.62 15.69
C PHE A 189 10.34 3.68 14.85
N PHE A 190 11.53 3.34 15.33
CA PHE A 190 12.42 2.43 14.61
C PHE A 190 11.80 1.03 14.45
N ILE A 191 11.17 0.51 15.50
CA ILE A 191 10.44 -0.77 15.46
C ILE A 191 9.27 -0.71 14.47
N TYR A 192 8.45 0.33 14.54
CA TYR A 192 7.35 0.53 13.60
C TYR A 192 7.86 0.60 12.15
N PHE A 193 8.96 1.33 11.93
CA PHE A 193 9.56 1.51 10.62
C PHE A 193 10.07 0.19 10.02
N ILE A 194 10.82 -0.61 10.79
CA ILE A 194 11.26 -1.96 10.36
C ILE A 194 10.07 -2.84 9.99
N ALA A 195 9.03 -2.86 10.85
CA ALA A 195 7.83 -3.65 10.61
C ALA A 195 7.11 -3.20 9.33
N LYS A 196 7.00 -1.89 9.10
CA LYS A 196 6.40 -1.32 7.89
C LYS A 196 7.19 -1.67 6.64
N HIS A 197 8.51 -1.48 6.64
CA HIS A 197 9.38 -1.83 5.52
C HIS A 197 9.30 -3.33 5.19
N THR A 198 9.37 -4.19 6.21
CA THR A 198 9.24 -5.65 6.04
C THR A 198 7.89 -6.03 5.45
N SER A 199 6.81 -5.40 5.93
CA SER A 199 5.46 -5.61 5.40
C SER A 199 5.34 -5.18 3.92
N TYR A 200 5.98 -4.07 3.55
CA TYR A 200 5.99 -3.57 2.17
C TYR A 200 6.69 -4.55 1.23
N GLN A 201 7.84 -5.08 1.64
CA GLN A 201 8.56 -6.10 0.84
C GLN A 201 7.72 -7.36 0.66
N LYS A 202 7.02 -7.83 1.71
CA LYS A 202 6.07 -8.95 1.59
C LYS A 202 4.96 -8.67 0.59
N LYS A 203 4.41 -7.44 0.58
CA LYS A 203 3.37 -7.04 -0.37
C LYS A 203 3.85 -6.94 -1.80
N ILE A 204 5.07 -6.44 -2.03
CA ILE A 204 5.68 -6.47 -3.36
C ILE A 204 5.84 -7.91 -3.84
N LYS A 205 6.33 -8.81 -2.98
CA LYS A 205 6.47 -10.23 -3.32
C LYS A 205 5.12 -10.87 -3.67
N GLN A 206 4.10 -10.66 -2.84
CA GLN A 206 2.74 -11.15 -3.12
C GLN A 206 2.19 -10.61 -4.44
N ALA A 207 2.38 -9.31 -4.71
CA ALA A 207 1.91 -8.71 -5.95
C ALA A 207 2.61 -9.32 -7.18
N ARG A 208 3.91 -9.61 -7.10
CA ARG A 208 4.67 -10.29 -8.17
C ARG A 208 4.19 -11.73 -8.42
N GLU A 209 3.77 -12.43 -7.36
CA GLU A 209 3.25 -13.80 -7.47
C GLU A 209 1.84 -13.81 -8.09
N HIS A 210 0.98 -12.84 -7.75
CA HIS A 210 -0.41 -12.81 -8.21
C HIS A 210 -0.59 -12.12 -9.56
N PHE A 211 0.30 -11.18 -9.92
CA PHE A 211 0.23 -10.41 -11.16
C PHE A 211 1.60 -10.34 -11.85
N PRO A 212 2.22 -11.48 -12.19
CA PRO A 212 3.56 -11.52 -12.78
C PRO A 212 3.66 -10.70 -14.08
N GLU A 213 2.59 -10.67 -14.87
CA GLU A 213 2.47 -9.95 -16.15
C GLU A 213 2.71 -8.44 -16.04
N ILE A 214 2.54 -7.87 -14.84
CA ILE A 214 2.77 -6.46 -14.56
C ILE A 214 4.27 -6.15 -14.40
N PHE A 215 5.07 -7.12 -13.98
CA PHE A 215 6.48 -6.91 -13.60
C PHE A 215 7.49 -7.38 -14.65
N THR A 216 7.04 -8.00 -15.75
CA THR A 216 7.89 -8.52 -16.84
C THR A 216 8.03 -7.57 -18.03
N GLN A 217 7.41 -6.38 -17.98
CA GLN A 217 7.50 -5.33 -19.01
C GLN A 217 8.50 -4.24 -18.61
#